data_AF-A0A4Y3NE49-F1
#
_entry.id   AF-A0A4Y3NE49-F1
#
_cell.length_a   1.000
_cell.length_b   1.000
_cell.length_c   1.000
_cell.angle_alpha   90.00
_cell.angle_beta   90.00
_cell.angle_gamma   90.00
#
_symmetry.space_group_name_H-M   'P 1'
#
loop_
_entity.id
_entity.type
_entity.pdbx_description
1 polymer ?
#
loop_
_entity_poly.entity_id
_entity_poly.type
_entity_poly.pdbx_seq_one_letter_code
_entity_poly.pdbx_strand_id
1 'polypeptide(L)'
;MGITGGSDAADGEKSVAVEGVMLSLLGAAEPGVLHEWFDKLADGDRIVAPLAPKRWGASEGQVVDRHGLRWLIGYEPVQKTTGRERPSPKTPRDVRDRRQKPHAT
;
A
#
# COMPACT_ATOMS: atom_id res chain seq x y z
N MET A 1 24.76 26.20 -5.23
CA MET A 1 24.89 25.42 -3.98
C MET A 1 23.81 24.35 -4.00
N GLY A 2 24.19 23.07 -3.96
CA GLY A 2 23.29 21.92 -4.04
C GLY A 2 23.95 20.80 -4.85
N ILE A 3 24.73 19.97 -4.17
CA ILE A 3 25.47 18.83 -4.74
C ILE A 3 24.51 17.69 -5.13
N THR A 4 24.77 17.11 -6.30
CA THR A 4 24.23 15.83 -6.78
C THR A 4 24.59 14.70 -5.80
N GLY A 5 23.67 13.76 -5.60
CA GLY A 5 23.91 12.58 -4.77
C GLY A 5 23.08 11.38 -5.22
N GLY A 6 23.34 10.88 -6.42
CA GLY A 6 22.94 9.54 -6.83
C GLY A 6 24.21 8.79 -7.26
N SER A 7 24.75 7.96 -6.37
CA SER A 7 25.80 7.01 -6.77
C SER A 7 25.11 5.86 -7.49
N ASP A 8 25.08 5.92 -8.81
CA ASP A 8 24.98 4.71 -9.61
C ASP A 8 26.37 4.06 -9.62
N ALA A 9 26.41 2.75 -9.39
CA ALA A 9 27.64 1.99 -9.57
C ALA A 9 27.85 1.87 -11.09
N ALA A 10 28.96 2.40 -11.61
CA ALA A 10 29.23 2.31 -13.04
C ALA A 10 29.36 0.84 -13.49
N ASP A 11 29.04 0.57 -14.76
CA ASP A 11 29.18 -0.76 -15.35
C ASP A 11 30.61 -1.31 -15.11
N GLY A 12 30.70 -2.43 -14.37
CA GLY A 12 31.96 -3.09 -14.02
C GLY A 12 32.50 -2.75 -12.63
N GLU A 13 31.87 -1.87 -11.86
CA GLU A 13 32.20 -1.71 -10.44
C GLU A 13 31.73 -2.92 -9.61
N LYS A 14 32.54 -3.32 -8.62
CA LYS A 14 32.21 -4.41 -7.71
C LYS A 14 30.97 -4.04 -6.92
N SER A 15 29.83 -4.63 -7.25
CA SER A 15 28.65 -4.58 -6.37
C SER A 15 29.03 -5.17 -5.01
N VAL A 16 28.61 -4.50 -3.93
CA VAL A 16 28.78 -5.05 -2.59
C VAL A 16 27.93 -6.32 -2.50
N ALA A 17 28.58 -7.48 -2.48
CA ALA A 17 27.93 -8.75 -2.18
C ALA A 17 27.74 -8.83 -0.66
N VAL A 18 26.58 -8.40 -0.18
CA VAL A 18 26.22 -8.58 1.23
C VAL A 18 25.55 -9.94 1.38
N GLU A 19 26.32 -10.93 1.81
CA GLU A 19 25.75 -12.24 2.14
C GLU A 19 25.03 -12.18 3.49
N GLY A 20 23.76 -12.61 3.51
CA GLY A 20 22.94 -12.67 4.73
C GLY A 20 22.15 -11.40 5.09
N VAL A 21 22.21 -10.34 4.28
CA VAL A 21 21.36 -9.14 4.45
C VAL A 21 20.17 -9.19 3.51
N MET A 22 19.00 -8.81 4.04
CA MET A 22 17.75 -8.66 3.31
C MET A 22 17.22 -7.24 3.51
N LEU A 23 16.84 -6.59 2.41
CA LEU A 23 16.20 -5.28 2.44
C LEU A 23 14.68 -5.44 2.50
N SER A 24 14.00 -4.50 3.15
CA SER A 24 12.55 -4.57 3.39
C SER A 24 11.88 -3.26 3.04
N LEU A 25 10.89 -3.30 2.14
CA LEU A 25 10.01 -2.18 1.79
C LEU A 25 8.57 -2.56 2.14
N LEU A 26 8.13 -2.13 3.33
CA LEU A 26 6.80 -2.42 3.86
C LEU A 26 6.02 -1.11 3.97
N GLY A 27 4.95 -0.98 3.19
CA GLY A 27 4.14 0.25 3.17
C GLY A 27 4.92 1.50 2.76
N ALA A 28 6.06 1.34 2.07
CA ALA A 28 6.93 2.44 1.67
C ALA A 28 6.35 3.30 0.52
N ALA A 29 5.34 2.78 -0.19
CA ALA A 29 4.57 3.47 -1.22
C ALA A 29 3.16 2.88 -1.32
N GLU A 30 2.32 3.47 -2.16
CA GLU A 30 0.98 2.94 -2.45
C GLU A 30 1.04 1.49 -2.96
N PRO A 31 0.03 0.65 -2.67
CA PRO A 31 0.04 -0.78 -3.01
C PRO A 31 0.38 -1.09 -4.47
N GLY A 32 -0.16 -0.31 -5.41
CA GLY A 32 0.13 -0.49 -6.84
C GLY A 32 1.60 -0.25 -7.18
N VAL A 33 2.23 0.76 -6.55
CA VAL A 33 3.63 1.11 -6.77
C VAL A 33 4.56 0.02 -6.22
N LEU A 34 4.26 -0.50 -5.03
CA LEU A 34 5.04 -1.61 -4.45
C LEU A 34 4.89 -2.90 -5.25
N HIS A 35 3.72 -3.18 -5.83
CA HIS A 35 3.53 -4.32 -6.72
C HIS A 35 4.39 -4.19 -7.98
N GLU A 36 4.35 -3.02 -8.63
CA GLU A 36 5.18 -2.74 -9.81
C GLU A 36 6.68 -2.87 -9.50
N TRP A 37 7.13 -2.41 -8.33
CA TRP A 37 8.52 -2.58 -7.92
C TRP A 37 8.89 -4.05 -7.71
N PHE A 38 8.00 -4.85 -7.12
CA PHE A 38 8.22 -6.29 -6.99
C PHE A 38 8.41 -6.94 -8.36
N ASP A 39 7.55 -6.62 -9.33
CA ASP A 39 7.63 -7.16 -10.69
C ASP A 39 8.95 -6.75 -11.38
N LYS A 40 9.39 -5.51 -11.21
CA LYS A 40 10.67 -5.02 -11.75
C LYS A 40 11.89 -5.67 -11.09
N LEU A 41 11.82 -5.92 -9.78
CA LEU A 41 12.89 -6.62 -9.05
C LEU A 41 12.94 -8.12 -9.40
N ALA A 42 11.80 -8.69 -9.83
CA ALA A 42 11.66 -10.09 -10.25
C ALA A 42 12.16 -10.37 -11.67
N ASP A 43 12.68 -9.36 -12.36
CA ASP A 43 13.30 -9.48 -13.68
C ASP A 43 14.37 -10.59 -13.69
N GLY A 44 14.11 -11.67 -14.43
CA GLY A 44 14.93 -12.89 -14.47
C GLY A 44 14.46 -14.07 -13.60
N ASP A 45 13.17 -14.14 -13.24
CA ASP A 45 12.49 -15.28 -12.58
C ASP A 45 13.04 -15.66 -11.19
N ARG A 46 13.70 -14.72 -10.50
CA ARG A 46 14.30 -14.95 -9.16
C ARG A 46 13.32 -14.71 -8.00
N ILE A 47 12.10 -15.20 -8.13
CA ILE A 47 11.07 -15.12 -7.09
C ILE A 47 11.34 -16.17 -6.02
N VAL A 48 11.59 -15.74 -4.79
CA VAL A 48 11.73 -16.64 -3.63
C VAL A 48 10.35 -16.98 -3.07
N ALA A 49 9.47 -15.98 -3.00
CA ALA A 49 8.08 -16.14 -2.59
C ALA A 49 7.21 -15.15 -3.38
N PRO A 50 6.17 -15.61 -4.09
CA PRO A 50 5.29 -14.70 -4.83
C PRO A 50 4.66 -13.66 -3.92
N LEU A 51 4.52 -12.43 -4.44
CA LEU A 51 3.79 -11.36 -3.77
C LEU A 51 2.30 -11.72 -3.75
N ALA A 52 1.84 -12.18 -2.58
CA ALA A 52 0.51 -12.76 -2.44
C ALA A 52 -0.18 -12.29 -1.15
N PRO A 53 -1.53 -12.21 -1.15
CA PRO A 53 -2.31 -11.93 0.06
C PRO A 53 -2.03 -12.95 1.16
N LYS A 54 -2.01 -12.47 2.40
CA LYS A 54 -1.80 -13.25 3.60
C LYS A 54 -3.06 -13.23 4.46
N ARG A 55 -3.20 -14.24 5.33
CA ARG A 55 -4.38 -14.39 6.21
C ARG A 55 -4.60 -13.23 7.18
N TRP A 56 -3.56 -12.43 7.45
CA TRP A 56 -3.61 -11.26 8.32
C TRP A 56 -3.96 -9.96 7.58
N GLY A 57 -4.31 -10.02 6.30
CA GLY A 57 -4.83 -8.87 5.56
C GLY A 57 -3.79 -8.01 4.84
N ALA A 58 -2.51 -8.40 4.82
CA ALA A 58 -1.47 -7.78 4.01
C ALA A 58 -1.16 -8.62 2.75
N SER A 59 -0.45 -8.03 1.79
CA SER A 59 0.22 -8.76 0.71
C SER A 59 1.73 -8.69 0.93
N GLU A 60 2.41 -9.82 0.82
CA GLU A 60 3.87 -9.90 1.03
C GLU A 60 4.52 -10.91 0.08
N GLY A 61 5.72 -10.58 -0.40
CA GLY A 61 6.51 -11.39 -1.32
C GLY A 61 8.02 -11.17 -1.14
N GLN A 62 8.82 -12.12 -1.63
CA GLN A 62 10.28 -12.05 -1.62
C GLN A 62 10.87 -12.35 -2.99
N VAL A 63 11.89 -11.59 -3.35
CA VAL A 63 12.58 -11.68 -4.64
C VAL A 63 14.07 -11.42 -4.46
N VAL A 64 14.89 -11.99 -5.35
CA VAL A 64 16.31 -11.66 -5.45
C VAL A 64 16.52 -10.91 -6.75
N ASP A 65 17.08 -9.70 -6.69
CA ASP A 65 17.29 -8.89 -7.89
C ASP A 65 18.48 -9.40 -8.75
N ARG A 66 18.73 -8.69 -9.86
CA ARG A 66 19.85 -8.97 -10.78
C ARG A 66 21.23 -8.88 -10.12
N HIS A 67 21.37 -8.07 -9.06
CA HIS A 67 22.61 -7.88 -8.30
C HIS A 67 22.77 -8.90 -7.17
N GLY A 68 21.77 -9.77 -6.95
CA GLY A 68 21.80 -10.80 -5.92
C GLY A 68 21.28 -10.34 -4.56
N LEU A 69 20.72 -9.13 -4.45
CA LEU A 69 20.16 -8.64 -3.18
C LEU A 69 18.77 -9.25 -2.96
N ARG A 70 18.53 -9.74 -1.74
CA ARG A 70 17.21 -10.24 -1.33
C ARG A 70 16.33 -9.09 -0.84
N TRP A 71 15.13 -9.04 -1.37
CA TRP A 71 14.10 -8.06 -1.03
C TRP A 71 12.89 -8.74 -0.40
N LEU A 72 12.34 -8.11 0.63
CA LEU A 72 10.98 -8.32 1.14
C LEU A 72 10.14 -7.11 0.76
N ILE A 73 9.06 -7.33 0.01
CA ILE A 73 8.10 -6.30 -0.38
C ILE A 73 6.76 -6.63 0.27
N GLY A 74 6.10 -5.64 0.85
CA GLY A 74 4.77 -5.84 1.40
C GLY A 74 3.95 -4.56 1.59
N TYR A 75 2.63 -4.71 1.55
CA TYR A 75 1.68 -3.62 1.73
C TYR A 75 0.33 -4.12 2.24
N GLU A 76 -0.41 -3.22 2.87
CA GLU A 76 -1.82 -3.42 3.19
C GLU A 76 -2.69 -2.92 2.03
N PRO A 77 -3.81 -3.58 1.73
CA PRO A 77 -4.76 -3.07 0.75
C PRO A 77 -5.37 -1.75 1.25
N VAL A 78 -5.62 -0.83 0.31
CA VAL A 78 -6.32 0.43 0.64
C VAL A 78 -7.70 0.07 1.19
N GLN A 79 -7.90 0.31 2.48
CA GLN A 79 -9.19 0.16 3.14
C GLN A 79 -10.14 1.17 2.52
N LYS A 80 -11.11 0.70 1.72
CA LYS A 80 -12.19 1.56 1.25
C LYS A 80 -13.02 1.92 2.47
N THR A 81 -12.88 3.14 2.97
CA THR A 81 -13.77 3.69 3.99
C THR A 81 -15.15 3.81 3.37
N THR A 82 -15.94 2.73 3.45
CA THR A 82 -17.36 2.78 3.12
C THR A 82 -17.96 3.85 4.00
N GLY A 83 -18.40 4.95 3.37
CA GLY A 83 -18.91 6.11 4.05
C GLY A 83 -19.93 5.69 5.10
N ARG A 84 -19.64 5.99 6.37
CA ARG A 84 -20.71 6.22 7.33
C ARG A 84 -21.41 7.48 6.85
N GLU A 85 -22.42 7.31 6.00
CA GLU A 85 -23.31 8.36 5.57
C GLU A 85 -23.77 9.12 6.83
N ARG A 86 -23.28 10.35 6.99
CA ARG A 86 -23.85 11.25 8.00
C ARG A 86 -25.30 11.44 7.58
N PRO A 87 -26.31 11.07 8.39
CA PRO A 87 -27.68 11.34 8.03
C PRO A 87 -27.81 12.85 7.78
N SER A 88 -28.37 13.22 6.62
CA SER A 88 -28.66 14.61 6.29
C SER A 88 -29.37 15.30 7.46
N PRO A 89 -29.01 16.55 7.80
CA PRO A 89 -29.76 17.29 8.78
C PRO A 89 -31.20 17.44 8.28
N LYS A 90 -32.15 16.91 9.06
CA LYS A 90 -33.58 17.02 8.75
C LYS A 90 -33.92 18.50 8.64
N THR A 91 -34.45 18.93 7.51
CA THR A 91 -34.86 20.32 7.33
C THR A 91 -35.94 20.67 8.36
N PRO A 92 -35.94 21.87 9.00
CA PRO A 92 -36.87 22.24 10.07
C PRO A 92 -38.37 22.19 9.74
N ARG A 93 -38.76 21.86 8.50
CA ARG A 93 -40.16 21.74 8.06
C ARG A 93 -40.86 20.48 8.60
N ASP A 94 -40.12 19.41 8.93
CA ASP A 94 -40.70 18.15 9.39
C ASP A 94 -41.18 18.14 10.86
N VAL A 95 -40.76 19.10 11.69
CA VAL A 95 -41.11 19.12 13.12
C VAL A 95 -42.50 19.72 13.37
N ARG A 96 -43.02 20.54 12.45
CA ARG A 96 -44.30 21.25 12.68
C ARG A 96 -45.53 20.39 12.43
N ASP A 97 -45.44 19.35 11.62
CA ASP A 97 -46.63 18.58 11.22
C ASP A 97 -47.09 17.55 12.27
N ARG A 98 -46.24 17.21 13.25
CA ARG A 98 -46.61 16.27 14.34
C ARG A 98 -47.41 16.90 15.48
N ARG A 99 -47.59 18.23 15.52
CA ARG A 99 -48.31 18.93 16.61
C ARG A 99 -49.75 19.32 16.26
N GLN A 100 -50.39 18.67 15.30
CA GLN A 100 -51.80 18.93 15.01
C GLN A 100 -52.58 17.61 14.85
N LYS A 101 -52.96 16.99 15.97
CA LYS A 101 -54.14 16.12 16.04
C LYS A 101 -55.14 16.73 17.03
N PRO A 102 -56.37 17.07 16.62
CA PRO A 102 -57.36 17.65 17.52
C PRO A 102 -58.01 16.58 18.40
N HIS A 103 -58.21 16.91 19.68
CA HIS A 103 -59.12 16.20 20.58
C HIS A 103 -60.56 16.47 20.12
N ALA A 104 -61.30 15.42 19.81
CA ALA A 104 -62.76 15.49 19.67
C ALA A 104 -63.41 15.34 21.05
N THR A 105 -64.45 16.13 21.30
CA THR A 105 -65.46 15.95 22.36
C THR A 105 -66.79 15.72 21.65
#